data_AF-A0A158DF14-F1
#
_entry.id   AF-A0A158DF14-F1
#
_cell.length_a   1.000
_cell.length_b   1.000
_cell.length_c   1.000
_cell.angle_alpha   90.00
_cell.angle_beta   90.00
_cell.angle_gamma   90.00
#
_symmetry.space_group_name_H-M   'P 1'
#
loop_
_entity.id
_entity.type
_entity.pdbx_description
1 polymer ?
#
loop_
_entity_poly.entity_id
_entity_poly.type
_entity_poly.pdbx_seq_one_letter_code
_entity_poly.pdbx_strand_id
1 'polypeptide(L)'
;MVLNRGLRSEESIARNVCDEPRRESKSEPKSALRATLLATREAQSEQPAQTAKNEALAARIQEVLARHDARCVGLYWPVAGEFDARAAMSRWLAADATRGGALPIVVKPHAPMVFHAWRADTPMKEGRYRIPVPAEENVVVPELLLIPCVGFDAARYRLGYGGGYYDRTLAAWPNDARPVTIGIAYESGKCGALPREAHDMPLDAVITESAIY
;
A
#
# COMPACT_ATOMS: atom_id res chain seq x y z
N MET A 1 32.41 -0.93 79.15
CA MET A 1 32.90 0.46 78.98
C MET A 1 32.10 1.08 77.84
N VAL A 2 31.28 2.11 78.17
CA VAL A 2 30.58 3.08 77.28
C VAL A 2 29.55 2.49 76.29
N LEU A 3 28.24 2.43 76.63
CA LEU A 3 27.19 3.46 76.45
C LEU A 3 27.09 4.06 75.03
N ASN A 4 26.02 3.74 74.30
CA ASN A 4 25.21 4.80 73.69
C ASN A 4 23.74 4.35 73.50
N ARG A 5 22.81 5.18 73.99
CA ARG A 5 21.35 5.09 73.84
C ARG A 5 20.88 6.27 72.99
N GLY A 6 19.83 6.08 72.21
CA GLY A 6 18.96 7.14 71.66
C GLY A 6 18.24 6.66 70.39
N LEU A 7 17.01 6.14 70.44
CA LEU A 7 15.67 6.78 70.52
C LEU A 7 15.12 7.31 69.17
N ARG A 8 14.02 6.66 68.73
CA ARG A 8 12.84 7.14 67.96
C ARG A 8 13.09 7.62 66.52
N SER A 9 12.18 7.56 65.55
CA SER A 9 10.88 6.92 65.29
C SER A 9 10.53 7.27 63.83
N GLU A 10 9.45 6.69 63.31
CA GLU A 10 8.63 7.11 62.16
C GLU A 10 8.76 6.34 60.84
N GLU A 11 7.57 6.02 60.38
CA GLU A 11 7.13 5.21 59.26
C GLU A 11 7.48 5.84 57.91
N SER A 12 7.62 5.02 56.87
CA SER A 12 6.86 5.29 55.65
C SER A 12 6.78 4.08 54.74
N ILE A 13 5.55 3.68 54.48
CA ILE A 13 5.08 2.70 53.52
C ILE A 13 5.34 3.22 52.11
N ALA A 14 6.09 2.49 51.28
CA ALA A 14 6.10 2.70 49.84
C ALA A 14 6.07 1.34 49.11
N ARG A 15 4.84 0.84 49.01
CA ARG A 15 4.25 0.00 47.96
C ARG A 15 5.20 -0.56 46.89
N ASN A 16 5.27 -1.89 46.84
CA ASN A 16 5.45 -2.64 45.60
C ASN A 16 4.51 -2.06 44.53
N VAL A 17 5.06 -1.33 43.57
CA VAL A 17 4.38 -1.07 42.30
C VAL A 17 4.51 -2.37 41.52
N CYS A 18 3.37 -3.05 41.36
CA CYS A 18 3.22 -4.20 40.50
C CYS A 18 3.79 -3.85 39.12
N ASP A 19 4.83 -4.58 38.71
CA ASP A 19 5.28 -4.64 37.33
C ASP A 19 4.20 -5.43 36.56
N GLU A 20 3.16 -4.72 36.09
CA GLU A 20 2.16 -5.29 35.19
C GLU A 20 2.90 -5.72 33.91
N PRO A 21 2.83 -7.01 33.51
CA PRO A 21 3.45 -7.44 32.28
C PRO A 21 2.81 -6.66 31.13
N ARG A 22 3.61 -5.85 30.44
CA ARG A 22 3.25 -5.20 29.18
C ARG A 22 2.58 -6.26 28.31
N ARG A 23 1.26 -6.16 28.08
CA ARG A 23 0.54 -7.03 27.16
C ARG A 23 1.23 -6.92 25.81
N GLU A 24 2.03 -7.92 25.45
CA GLU A 24 2.44 -8.13 24.08
C GLU A 24 1.14 -8.28 23.28
N SER A 25 0.81 -7.24 22.53
CA SER A 25 -0.23 -7.28 21.53
C SER A 25 0.15 -8.40 20.57
N LYS A 26 -0.51 -9.56 20.68
CA LYS A 26 -0.42 -10.60 19.66
C LYS A 26 -0.87 -9.97 18.36
N SER A 27 0.08 -9.74 17.44
CA SER A 27 -0.22 -9.16 16.15
C SER A 27 -1.24 -10.05 15.44
N GLU A 28 -2.34 -9.47 14.98
CA GLU A 28 -3.34 -10.21 14.22
C GLU A 28 -2.68 -10.86 12.99
N PRO A 29 -2.96 -12.14 12.69
CA PRO A 29 -2.41 -12.79 11.50
C PRO A 29 -2.76 -11.99 10.24
N LYS A 30 -1.77 -11.75 9.35
CA LYS A 30 -1.95 -11.00 8.09
C LYS A 30 -3.16 -11.50 7.27
N SER A 31 -3.51 -12.78 7.36
CA SER A 31 -4.68 -13.37 6.69
C SER A 31 -6.02 -12.89 7.26
N ALA A 32 -6.16 -12.85 8.59
CA ALA A 32 -7.38 -12.40 9.25
C ALA A 32 -7.60 -10.90 8.99
N LEU A 33 -6.55 -10.09 9.18
CA LEU A 33 -6.61 -8.66 8.88
C LEU A 33 -6.99 -8.40 7.41
N ARG A 34 -6.41 -9.15 6.47
CA ARG A 34 -6.75 -9.04 5.04
C ARG A 34 -8.23 -9.31 4.80
N ALA A 35 -8.79 -10.36 5.40
CA ALA A 35 -10.20 -10.70 5.24
C ALA A 35 -11.11 -9.57 5.76
N THR A 36 -10.81 -9.01 6.94
CA THR A 36 -11.55 -7.89 7.54
C THR A 36 -11.54 -6.64 6.65
N LEU A 37 -10.36 -6.27 6.13
CA LEU A 37 -10.23 -5.07 5.29
C LEU A 37 -10.90 -5.24 3.93
N LEU A 38 -10.85 -6.43 3.33
CA LEU A 38 -11.57 -6.71 2.09
C LEU A 38 -13.08 -6.60 2.27
N ALA A 39 -13.63 -7.18 3.34
CA ALA A 39 -15.05 -7.09 3.65
C ALA A 39 -15.47 -5.63 3.92
N THR A 40 -14.62 -4.84 4.59
CA THR A 40 -14.86 -3.41 4.80
C THR A 40 -14.90 -2.65 3.49
N ARG A 41 -13.96 -2.93 2.56
CA ARG A 41 -13.94 -2.29 1.24
C ARG A 41 -15.16 -2.65 0.40
N GLU A 42 -15.57 -3.92 0.42
CA GLU A 42 -16.78 -4.39 -0.27
C GLU A 42 -18.02 -3.65 0.25
N ALA A 43 -18.23 -3.62 1.57
CA ALA A 43 -19.33 -2.89 2.19
C ALA A 43 -19.28 -1.37 1.92
N GLN A 44 -18.09 -0.79 1.76
CA GLN A 44 -17.94 0.63 1.40
C GLN A 44 -18.35 0.90 -0.04
N SER A 45 -18.07 -0.02 -0.96
CA SER A 45 -18.31 0.18 -2.39
C SER A 45 -19.79 0.38 -2.75
N GLU A 46 -20.69 -0.09 -1.88
CA GLU A 46 -22.14 0.03 -2.02
C GLU A 46 -22.71 1.33 -1.41
N GLN A 47 -21.87 2.12 -0.72
CA GLN A 47 -22.33 3.32 -0.03
C GLN A 47 -22.44 4.53 -0.98
N PRO A 48 -23.46 5.39 -0.84
CA PRO A 48 -23.59 6.61 -1.66
C PRO A 48 -22.38 7.55 -1.59
N ALA A 49 -21.68 7.57 -0.44
CA ALA A 49 -20.48 8.39 -0.25
C ALA A 49 -19.27 7.93 -1.08
N GLN A 50 -19.30 6.72 -1.65
CA GLN A 50 -18.18 6.16 -2.41
C GLN A 50 -17.78 7.02 -3.62
N THR A 51 -18.74 7.65 -4.30
CA THR A 51 -18.47 8.54 -5.42
C THR A 51 -17.59 9.72 -5.00
N ALA A 52 -17.92 10.40 -3.89
CA ALA A 52 -17.13 11.52 -3.39
C ALA A 52 -15.72 11.07 -2.94
N LYS A 53 -15.59 9.88 -2.36
CA LYS A 53 -14.29 9.28 -2.02
C LYS A 53 -13.44 9.03 -3.27
N ASN A 54 -14.04 8.49 -4.34
CA ASN A 54 -13.36 8.27 -5.61
C ASN A 54 -12.88 9.58 -6.23
N GLU A 55 -13.70 10.63 -6.21
CA GLU A 55 -13.34 11.95 -6.72
C GLU A 55 -12.16 12.56 -5.94
N ALA A 56 -12.21 12.51 -4.61
CA ALA A 56 -11.14 13.01 -3.76
C ALA A 56 -9.82 12.25 -3.96
N LEU A 57 -9.88 10.91 -4.05
CA LEU A 57 -8.72 10.07 -4.32
C LEU A 57 -8.15 10.32 -5.74
N ALA A 58 -9.02 10.45 -6.75
CA ALA A 58 -8.62 10.80 -8.11
C ALA A 58 -7.90 12.16 -8.15
N ALA A 59 -8.45 13.19 -7.50
CA ALA A 59 -7.85 14.52 -7.45
C ALA A 59 -6.46 14.48 -6.81
N ARG A 60 -6.30 13.72 -5.72
CA ARG A 60 -5.01 13.58 -5.03
C ARG A 60 -3.97 12.80 -5.85
N ILE A 61 -4.38 11.76 -6.57
CA ILE A 61 -3.50 11.07 -7.52
C ILE A 61 -3.01 12.05 -8.59
N GLN A 62 -3.88 12.92 -9.12
CA GLN A 62 -3.47 13.92 -10.11
C GLN A 62 -2.47 14.93 -9.53
N GLU A 63 -2.69 15.41 -8.30
CA GLU A 63 -1.77 16.29 -7.59
C GLU A 63 -0.39 15.65 -7.43
N VAL A 64 -0.35 14.38 -7.03
CA VAL A 64 0.92 13.67 -6.83
C VAL A 64 1.62 13.40 -8.17
N LEU A 65 0.89 12.93 -9.18
CA LEU A 65 1.45 12.73 -10.52
C LEU A 65 1.98 14.03 -11.15
N ALA A 66 1.44 15.19 -10.79
CA ALA A 66 1.94 16.49 -11.26
C ALA A 66 3.24 16.94 -10.55
N ARG A 67 3.56 16.36 -9.39
CA ARG A 67 4.78 16.66 -8.62
C ARG A 67 5.97 15.76 -8.99
N HIS A 68 5.72 14.69 -9.71
CA HIS A 68 6.76 13.79 -10.19
C HIS A 68 7.06 14.06 -11.66
N ASP A 69 8.33 13.91 -12.04
CA ASP A 69 8.86 14.06 -13.40
C ASP A 69 8.83 12.73 -14.19
N ALA A 70 8.19 11.70 -13.65
CA ALA A 70 8.07 10.39 -14.27
C ALA A 70 7.40 10.50 -15.65
N ARG A 71 8.06 9.98 -16.68
CA ARG A 71 7.49 9.84 -18.03
C ARG A 71 6.70 8.57 -18.19
N CYS A 72 7.02 7.52 -17.43
CA CYS A 72 6.28 6.25 -17.47
C CYS A 72 5.75 5.88 -16.10
N VAL A 73 4.42 5.73 -15.99
CA VAL A 73 3.76 5.31 -14.76
C VAL A 73 3.13 3.93 -14.93
N GLY A 74 3.53 3.01 -14.06
CA GLY A 74 2.88 1.73 -13.90
C GLY A 74 1.64 1.89 -13.04
N LEU A 75 0.50 1.35 -13.46
CA LEU A 75 -0.71 1.26 -12.65
C LEU A 75 -1.08 -0.20 -12.41
N TYR A 76 -2.30 -0.45 -11.93
CA TYR A 76 -2.87 -1.78 -11.83
C TYR A 76 -4.21 -1.80 -12.56
N TRP A 77 -4.66 -3.00 -12.93
CA TRP A 77 -6.04 -3.20 -13.32
C TRP A 77 -6.87 -3.43 -12.05
N PRO A 78 -7.88 -2.61 -11.77
CA PRO A 78 -8.60 -2.68 -10.50
C PRO A 78 -9.38 -3.99 -10.38
N VAL A 79 -9.35 -4.58 -9.19
CA VAL A 79 -10.13 -5.77 -8.83
C VAL A 79 -10.85 -5.57 -7.50
N ALA A 80 -12.00 -6.25 -7.31
CA ALA A 80 -12.66 -6.40 -6.01
C ALA A 80 -12.85 -5.10 -5.21
N GLY A 81 -13.48 -4.08 -5.81
CA GLY A 81 -13.77 -2.81 -5.13
C GLY A 81 -12.56 -1.91 -4.91
N GLU A 82 -11.40 -2.21 -5.51
CA GLU A 82 -10.28 -1.26 -5.60
C GLU A 82 -10.70 0.04 -6.27
N PHE A 83 -9.99 1.12 -5.92
CA PHE A 83 -10.09 2.36 -6.67
C PHE A 83 -9.64 2.15 -8.12
N ASP A 84 -10.40 2.67 -9.08
CA ASP A 84 -10.06 2.61 -10.50
C ASP A 84 -9.21 3.83 -10.91
N ALA A 85 -7.89 3.65 -10.92
CA ALA A 85 -6.96 4.70 -11.32
C ALA A 85 -6.89 4.94 -12.83
N ARG A 86 -7.54 4.13 -13.68
CA ARG A 86 -7.40 4.20 -15.14
C ARG A 86 -7.90 5.52 -15.70
N ALA A 87 -9.01 6.06 -15.20
CA ALA A 87 -9.53 7.34 -15.67
C ALA A 87 -8.58 8.52 -15.35
N ALA A 88 -8.02 8.53 -14.14
CA ALA A 88 -6.99 9.50 -13.75
C ALA A 88 -5.72 9.34 -14.61
N MET A 89 -5.30 8.10 -14.88
CA MET A 89 -4.16 7.81 -15.73
C MET A 89 -4.36 8.29 -17.16
N SER A 90 -5.51 8.00 -17.77
CA SER A 90 -5.86 8.45 -19.13
C SER A 90 -5.79 9.97 -19.28
N ARG A 91 -6.28 10.71 -18.28
CA ARG A 91 -6.14 12.18 -18.25
C ARG A 91 -4.68 12.63 -18.18
N TRP A 92 -3.89 12.00 -17.32
CA TRP A 92 -2.47 12.33 -17.17
C TRP A 92 -1.66 12.04 -18.44
N LEU A 93 -1.97 10.94 -19.14
CA LEU A 93 -1.39 10.56 -20.43
C LEU A 93 -1.83 11.47 -21.59
N ALA A 94 -3.05 11.99 -21.56
CA ALA A 94 -3.57 12.88 -22.59
C ALA A 94 -2.97 14.30 -22.50
N ALA A 95 -2.48 14.69 -21.33
CA ALA A 95 -1.90 16.01 -21.10
C ALA A 95 -0.49 16.19 -21.71
N ASP A 96 0.20 15.10 -22.03
CA ASP A 96 1.56 15.14 -22.60
C ASP A 96 1.83 13.84 -23.37
N ALA A 97 2.06 13.97 -24.68
CA ALA A 97 2.27 12.85 -25.59
C ALA A 97 3.56 12.06 -25.33
N THR A 98 4.50 12.62 -24.55
CA THR A 98 5.73 11.91 -24.16
C THR A 98 5.53 10.94 -22.99
N ARG A 99 4.34 10.95 -22.37
CA ARG A 99 4.01 10.10 -21.22
C ARG A 99 3.48 8.72 -21.65
N GLY A 100 3.89 7.71 -20.89
CA GLY A 100 3.49 6.31 -21.05
C GLY A 100 2.83 5.74 -19.80
N GLY A 101 1.84 4.87 -20.00
CA GLY A 101 1.24 4.03 -18.96
C GLY A 101 1.71 2.60 -19.10
N ALA A 102 1.70 1.83 -18.01
CA ALA A 102 2.04 0.41 -18.08
C ALA A 102 1.24 -0.46 -17.09
N LEU A 103 0.78 -1.63 -17.52
CA LEU A 103 0.10 -2.60 -16.66
C LEU A 103 1.04 -3.77 -16.28
N PRO A 104 1.03 -4.22 -15.02
CA PRO A 104 1.80 -5.36 -14.56
C PRO A 104 1.19 -6.67 -15.03
N ILE A 105 2.02 -7.54 -15.56
CA ILE A 105 1.66 -8.84 -16.11
C ILE A 105 2.28 -9.94 -15.26
N VAL A 106 1.44 -10.85 -14.77
CA VAL A 106 1.90 -12.04 -14.08
C VAL A 106 2.20 -13.14 -15.09
N VAL A 107 3.45 -13.21 -15.53
CA VAL A 107 3.93 -14.22 -16.49
C VAL A 107 3.80 -15.63 -15.89
N LYS A 108 4.27 -15.82 -14.65
CA LYS A 108 4.17 -17.08 -13.91
C LYS A 108 3.97 -16.86 -12.40
N PRO A 109 3.39 -17.83 -11.68
CA PRO A 109 3.31 -17.76 -10.22
C PRO A 109 4.68 -17.60 -9.58
N HIS A 110 4.73 -16.91 -8.43
CA HIS A 110 5.95 -16.74 -7.63
C HIS A 110 7.14 -16.07 -8.34
N ALA A 111 6.91 -15.36 -9.45
CA ALA A 111 7.92 -14.57 -10.16
C ALA A 111 7.68 -13.07 -10.04
N PRO A 112 8.68 -12.23 -10.37
CA PRO A 112 8.48 -10.81 -10.68
C PRO A 112 7.46 -10.62 -11.80
N MET A 113 6.75 -9.49 -11.77
CA MET A 113 5.88 -9.06 -12.85
C MET A 113 6.70 -8.39 -13.94
N VAL A 114 6.18 -8.42 -15.17
CA VAL A 114 6.69 -7.62 -16.29
C VAL A 114 5.66 -6.54 -16.60
N PHE A 115 6.09 -5.32 -16.92
CA PHE A 115 5.17 -4.23 -17.24
C PHE A 115 5.05 -4.07 -18.74
N HIS A 116 3.82 -4.00 -19.23
CA HIS A 116 3.52 -3.82 -20.65
C HIS A 116 2.88 -2.46 -20.86
N ALA A 117 3.25 -1.77 -21.95
CA ALA A 117 2.69 -0.48 -22.31
C ALA A 117 1.16 -0.52 -22.38
N TRP A 118 0.53 0.53 -21.85
CA TRP A 118 -0.91 0.65 -21.77
C TRP A 118 -1.38 2.10 -22.00
N ARG A 119 -2.49 2.21 -22.71
CA ARG A 119 -3.32 3.39 -22.91
C ARG A 119 -4.80 2.96 -22.87
N ALA A 120 -5.71 3.92 -22.79
CA ALA A 120 -7.15 3.66 -22.70
C ALA A 120 -7.71 2.84 -23.89
N ASP A 121 -7.10 2.98 -25.05
CA ASP A 121 -7.44 2.33 -26.32
C ASP A 121 -6.60 1.09 -26.63
N THR A 122 -5.66 0.70 -25.73
CA THR A 122 -4.84 -0.50 -25.92
C THR A 122 -5.71 -1.74 -26.04
N PRO A 123 -5.57 -2.55 -27.10
CA PRO A 123 -6.26 -3.83 -27.21
C PRO A 123 -5.91 -4.75 -26.03
N MET A 124 -6.93 -5.37 -25.43
CA MET A 124 -6.77 -6.19 -24.23
C MET A 124 -7.13 -7.65 -24.51
N LYS A 125 -6.50 -8.58 -23.77
CA LYS A 125 -6.85 -10.00 -23.71
C LYS A 125 -7.06 -10.43 -22.26
N GLU A 126 -7.73 -11.55 -22.04
CA GLU A 126 -7.84 -12.14 -20.70
C GLU A 126 -6.47 -12.65 -20.24
N GLY A 127 -5.98 -12.15 -19.11
CA GLY A 127 -4.73 -12.56 -18.49
C GLY A 127 -4.92 -13.58 -17.36
N ARG A 128 -3.83 -13.84 -16.63
CA ARG A 128 -3.87 -14.71 -15.45
C ARG A 128 -4.83 -14.12 -14.39
N TYR A 129 -5.51 -15.00 -13.66
CA TYR A 129 -6.54 -14.62 -12.68
C TYR A 129 -7.71 -13.83 -13.28
N ARG A 130 -7.93 -13.95 -14.60
CA ARG A 130 -8.96 -13.23 -15.35
C ARG A 130 -8.81 -11.71 -15.30
N ILE A 131 -7.60 -11.23 -15.00
CA ILE A 131 -7.27 -9.81 -15.03
C ILE A 131 -6.92 -9.45 -16.48
N PRO A 132 -7.60 -8.47 -17.11
CA PRO A 132 -7.26 -7.99 -18.44
C PRO A 132 -5.82 -7.49 -18.54
N VAL A 133 -5.15 -7.85 -19.63
CA VAL A 133 -3.77 -7.46 -19.94
C VAL A 133 -3.66 -6.96 -21.38
N PRO A 134 -2.69 -6.07 -21.71
CA PRO A 134 -2.42 -5.71 -23.10
C PRO A 134 -2.24 -6.95 -23.97
N ALA A 135 -2.87 -6.94 -25.15
CA ALA A 135 -2.80 -8.05 -26.09
C ALA A 135 -1.39 -8.16 -26.68
N GLU A 136 -0.81 -7.01 -26.99
CA GLU A 136 0.56 -6.86 -27.49
C GLU A 136 1.60 -6.91 -26.37
N GLU A 137 2.75 -7.48 -26.70
CA GLU A 137 3.85 -7.67 -25.77
C GLU A 137 4.90 -6.55 -25.90
N ASN A 138 4.55 -5.36 -25.41
CA ASN A 138 5.45 -4.20 -25.41
C ASN A 138 5.99 -3.94 -24.00
N VAL A 139 7.13 -4.54 -23.67
CA VAL A 139 7.75 -4.43 -22.34
C VAL A 139 8.33 -3.05 -22.12
N VAL A 140 7.97 -2.43 -20.99
CA VAL A 140 8.49 -1.13 -20.54
C VAL A 140 8.86 -1.19 -19.06
N VAL A 141 9.72 -0.28 -18.60
CA VAL A 141 10.11 -0.16 -17.18
C VAL A 141 9.62 1.18 -16.65
N PRO A 142 8.57 1.21 -15.82
CA PRO A 142 8.05 2.46 -15.25
C PRO A 142 9.02 3.17 -14.32
N GLU A 143 8.93 4.50 -14.25
CA GLU A 143 9.71 5.32 -13.30
C GLU A 143 8.94 5.53 -11.98
N LEU A 144 7.61 5.35 -12.02
CA LEU A 144 6.71 5.42 -10.86
C LEU A 144 5.67 4.31 -10.94
N LEU A 145 5.30 3.73 -9.81
CA LEU A 145 4.28 2.70 -9.68
C LEU A 145 3.14 3.15 -8.76
N LEU A 146 1.90 3.09 -9.25
CA LEU A 146 0.70 3.07 -8.44
C LEU A 146 0.41 1.62 -8.03
N ILE A 147 0.40 1.34 -6.73
CA ILE A 147 0.34 -0.01 -6.17
C ILE A 147 -0.96 -0.16 -5.37
N PRO A 148 -1.86 -1.10 -5.71
CA PRO A 148 -3.09 -1.28 -4.97
C PRO A 148 -2.78 -1.91 -3.60
N CYS A 149 -3.43 -1.39 -2.56
CA CYS A 149 -3.27 -1.87 -1.19
C CYS A 149 -4.60 -2.42 -0.67
N VAL A 150 -4.57 -3.61 -0.05
CA VAL A 150 -5.71 -4.09 0.76
C VAL A 150 -5.75 -3.34 2.07
N GLY A 151 -4.58 -3.13 2.66
CA GLY A 151 -4.40 -2.25 3.81
C GLY A 151 -3.01 -1.64 3.84
N PHE A 152 -2.82 -0.69 4.74
CA PHE A 152 -1.53 -0.05 4.97
C PHE A 152 -1.41 0.47 6.40
N ASP A 153 -0.19 0.64 6.89
CA ASP A 153 0.09 1.26 8.18
C ASP A 153 0.66 2.68 8.05
N ALA A 154 0.79 3.38 9.18
CA ALA A 154 1.35 4.74 9.22
C ALA A 154 2.83 4.82 8.83
N ALA A 155 3.54 3.69 8.73
CA ALA A 155 4.91 3.60 8.25
C ALA A 155 4.99 3.25 6.75
N ARG A 156 3.85 3.30 6.04
CA ARG A 156 3.69 3.02 4.60
C ARG A 156 4.02 1.57 4.22
N TYR A 157 4.00 0.65 5.19
CA TYR A 157 3.99 -0.77 4.85
C TYR A 157 2.61 -1.12 4.31
N ARG A 158 2.59 -1.96 3.27
CA ARG A 158 1.34 -2.39 2.63
C ARG A 158 1.01 -3.83 3.00
N LEU A 159 -0.28 -4.09 3.17
CA LEU A 159 -0.85 -5.42 3.11
C LEU A 159 -1.42 -5.64 1.70
N GLY A 160 -0.79 -6.52 0.92
CA GLY A 160 -1.31 -6.97 -0.38
C GLY A 160 -2.16 -8.24 -0.24
N TYR A 161 -2.59 -8.81 -1.38
CA TYR A 161 -3.40 -10.05 -1.44
C TYR A 161 -2.68 -11.33 -1.02
N GLY A 162 -1.39 -11.28 -0.67
CA GLY A 162 -0.59 -12.43 -0.23
C GLY A 162 0.22 -13.12 -1.32
N GLY A 163 0.10 -12.67 -2.58
CA GLY A 163 0.90 -13.22 -3.68
C GLY A 163 2.37 -12.81 -3.67
N GLY A 164 2.75 -11.72 -2.99
CA GLY A 164 4.13 -11.21 -2.92
C GLY A 164 4.70 -10.71 -4.27
N TYR A 165 3.84 -10.38 -5.23
CA TYR A 165 4.26 -9.99 -6.57
C TYR A 165 5.06 -8.69 -6.59
N TYR A 166 4.56 -7.64 -5.92
CA TYR A 166 5.27 -6.36 -5.87
C TYR A 166 6.59 -6.46 -5.09
N ASP A 167 6.66 -7.22 -3.99
CA ASP A 167 7.92 -7.39 -3.24
C ASP A 167 9.00 -8.04 -4.13
N ARG A 168 8.65 -9.14 -4.81
CA ARG A 168 9.57 -9.79 -5.77
C ARG A 168 9.93 -8.90 -6.95
N THR A 169 8.98 -8.10 -7.43
CA THR A 169 9.21 -7.20 -8.57
C THR A 169 10.15 -6.06 -8.20
N LEU A 170 9.97 -5.45 -7.02
CA LEU A 170 10.84 -4.39 -6.54
C LEU A 170 12.24 -4.90 -6.15
N ALA A 171 12.33 -6.12 -5.62
CA ALA A 171 13.61 -6.76 -5.32
C ALA A 171 14.41 -7.13 -6.59
N ALA A 172 13.72 -7.44 -7.69
CA ALA A 172 14.31 -7.80 -8.98
C ALA A 172 14.21 -6.66 -10.00
N TRP A 173 14.16 -5.40 -9.54
CA TRP A 173 13.98 -4.26 -10.43
C TRP A 173 15.15 -4.16 -11.43
N PRO A 174 14.89 -3.98 -12.74
CA PRO A 174 15.93 -4.11 -13.76
C PRO A 174 16.89 -2.90 -13.84
N ASN A 175 16.53 -1.75 -13.26
CA ASN A 175 17.34 -0.54 -13.27
C ASN A 175 18.05 -0.34 -11.92
N ASP A 176 19.18 0.37 -11.93
CA ASP A 176 19.94 0.72 -10.72
C ASP A 176 19.09 1.50 -9.70
N ALA A 177 18.23 2.39 -10.19
CA ALA A 177 17.24 3.10 -9.38
C ALA A 177 15.89 2.38 -9.43
N ARG A 178 15.34 2.11 -8.24
CA ARG A 178 13.96 1.63 -8.06
C ARG A 178 12.97 2.72 -8.46
N PRO A 179 11.74 2.35 -8.89
CA PRO A 179 10.73 3.32 -9.23
C PRO A 179 10.21 3.98 -7.96
N VAL A 180 9.63 5.17 -8.10
CA VAL A 180 8.84 5.76 -7.01
C VAL A 180 7.61 4.88 -6.78
N THR A 181 7.33 4.52 -5.52
CA THR A 181 6.27 3.58 -5.15
C THR A 181 5.17 4.28 -4.36
N ILE A 182 3.97 4.30 -4.92
CA ILE A 182 2.82 5.00 -4.35
C ILE A 182 1.69 4.00 -4.12
N GLY A 183 1.39 3.73 -2.85
CA GLY A 183 0.26 2.92 -2.45
C GLY A 183 -1.05 3.65 -2.71
N ILE A 184 -2.01 2.98 -3.33
CA ILE A 184 -3.38 3.48 -3.51
C ILE A 184 -4.30 2.64 -2.63
N ALA A 185 -4.97 3.29 -1.71
CA ALA A 185 -5.91 2.68 -0.76
C ALA A 185 -7.08 3.61 -0.48
N TYR A 186 -8.19 3.08 0.03
CA TYR A 186 -9.12 3.92 0.78
C TYR A 186 -8.62 4.07 2.22
N GLU A 187 -9.02 5.15 2.88
CA GLU A 187 -8.67 5.42 4.28
C GLU A 187 -9.18 4.31 5.22
N SER A 188 -10.28 3.64 4.85
CA SER A 188 -10.80 2.44 5.54
C SER A 188 -9.85 1.24 5.51
N GLY A 189 -8.84 1.24 4.62
CA GLY A 189 -7.76 0.26 4.59
C GLY A 189 -6.60 0.58 5.55
N LYS A 190 -6.62 1.74 6.22
CA LYS A 190 -5.59 2.08 7.20
C LYS A 190 -5.75 1.19 8.43
N CYS A 191 -4.64 0.58 8.86
CA CYS A 191 -4.60 -0.34 9.99
C CYS A 191 -3.48 0.00 10.96
N GLY A 192 -3.40 -0.77 12.06
CA GLY A 192 -2.28 -0.70 12.99
C GLY A 192 -0.97 -1.16 12.36
N ALA A 193 0.11 -1.17 13.14
CA ALA A 193 1.41 -1.63 12.67
C ALA A 193 1.32 -3.04 12.08
N LEU A 194 1.75 -3.19 10.82
CA LEU A 194 1.72 -4.48 10.14
C LEU A 194 2.89 -5.36 10.62
N PRO A 195 2.70 -6.69 10.77
CA PRO A 195 3.83 -7.60 10.89
C PRO A 195 4.72 -7.50 9.64
N ARG A 196 6.04 -7.41 9.83
CA ARG A 196 7.00 -7.20 8.75
C ARG A 196 7.88 -8.42 8.55
N GLU A 197 8.12 -8.78 7.31
CA GLU A 197 9.09 -9.79 6.89
C GLU A 197 10.33 -9.09 6.31
N ALA A 198 11.47 -9.79 6.24
CA ALA A 198 12.73 -9.19 5.81
C ALA A 198 12.69 -8.61 4.38
N HIS A 199 11.76 -9.08 3.55
CA HIS A 199 11.55 -8.62 2.18
C HIS A 199 10.45 -7.56 2.06
N ASP A 200 9.71 -7.26 3.13
CA ASP A 200 8.68 -6.22 3.11
C ASP A 200 9.37 -4.84 3.08
N MET A 201 9.09 -4.06 2.04
CA MET A 201 9.61 -2.71 1.88
C MET A 201 8.50 -1.68 2.12
N PRO A 202 8.75 -0.59 2.87
CA PRO A 202 7.81 0.52 2.92
C PRO A 202 7.72 1.16 1.54
N LEU A 203 6.52 1.64 1.20
CA LEU A 203 6.31 2.46 0.01
C LEU A 203 6.82 3.89 0.25
N ASP A 204 7.09 4.63 -0.83
CA ASP A 204 7.51 6.02 -0.74
C ASP A 204 6.36 6.93 -0.31
N ALA A 205 5.12 6.58 -0.69
CA ALA A 205 3.91 7.23 -0.18
C ALA A 205 2.72 6.27 -0.17
N VAL A 206 1.70 6.59 0.63
CA VAL A 206 0.34 6.03 0.46
C VAL A 206 -0.66 7.16 0.32
N ILE A 207 -1.50 7.07 -0.71
CA ILE A 207 -2.56 8.04 -1.00
C ILE A 207 -3.91 7.42 -0.69
N THR A 208 -4.73 8.16 0.06
CA THR A 208 -6.14 7.86 0.29
C THR A 208 -7.04 9.02 -0.12
N GLU A 209 -8.36 8.85 -0.04
CA GLU A 209 -9.31 9.94 -0.21
C GLU A 209 -9.17 11.02 0.88
N SER A 210 -8.51 10.70 2.00
CA SER A 210 -8.40 11.57 3.18
C SER A 210 -7.01 12.21 3.36
N ALA A 211 -5.93 11.53 2.95
CA ALA A 211 -4.56 11.97 3.26
C ALA A 211 -3.49 11.42 2.30
N ILE A 212 -2.27 11.94 2.44
CA ILE A 212 -1.03 11.36 1.93
C ILE A 212 -0.17 10.99 3.14
N TYR A 213 0.37 9.78 3.15
CA TYR A 213 1.25 9.22 4.17
C TYR A 213 2.65 9.02 3.63
#